data_AF-A0A6L5GU13-F1
#
_entry.id   AF-A0A6L5GU13-F1
#
_cell.length_a   1.000
_cell.length_b   1.000
_cell.length_c   1.000
_cell.angle_alpha   90.00
_cell.angle_beta   90.00
_cell.angle_gamma   90.00
#
_symmetry.space_group_name_H-M   'P 1'
#
loop_
_entity.id
_entity.type
_entity.pdbx_description
1 polymer ?
#
loop_
_entity_poly.entity_id
_entity_poly.type
_entity_poly.pdbx_seq_one_letter_code
_entity_poly.pdbx_strand_id
1 'polypeptide(L)'
;MNKLNSQINQINQQIADNTQKLEQTKADLATAKKNMGQRARVMYMFGNDGIMSALFTSNSLTETLSRIESVRTINSADQKTVEDVENLQTQVEQTQQNLQNQQKELKQQKEQVQAQQATYNKKLEEEQKQLQQYAAQTSSSTAASTTNGSTADPGDQLDFICAVVAAECNASYDGALAVISCVMNRVDSGKWGGHDAVSVLKAPGQFAAYLDGPYKRYLGGKYPGYVKQAVIDCMQNGKRNHPYQSFRSGSSYGVWNCGGNSYR
;
A
#
# COMPACT_ATOMS: atom_id res chain seq x y z
N MET A 1 7.11 1.27 8.29
CA MET A 1 6.13 1.30 7.19
C MET A 1 6.53 0.42 6.01
N ASN A 2 7.55 0.77 5.20
CA ASN A 2 7.86 0.01 3.96
C ASN A 2 8.15 -1.49 4.15
N LYS A 3 8.94 -1.86 5.19
CA LYS A 3 9.22 -3.27 5.51
C LYS A 3 7.96 -4.05 5.92
N LEU A 4 7.11 -3.45 6.76
CA LEU A 4 5.90 -4.08 7.30
C LEU A 4 4.83 -4.26 6.20
N ASN A 5 4.68 -3.27 5.31
CA ASN A 5 3.81 -3.38 4.14
C ASN A 5 4.30 -4.47 3.16
N SER A 6 5.61 -4.62 2.98
CA SER A 6 6.18 -5.70 2.17
C SER A 6 5.86 -7.08 2.76
N GLN A 7 5.96 -7.23 4.09
CA GLN A 7 5.63 -8.49 4.79
C GLN A 7 4.14 -8.82 4.66
N ILE A 8 3.25 -7.83 4.79
CA ILE A 8 1.80 -8.00 4.58
C ILE A 8 1.50 -8.51 3.17
N ASN A 9 2.14 -7.95 2.15
CA ASN A 9 1.95 -8.39 0.76
C ASN A 9 2.42 -9.83 0.54
N GLN A 10 3.56 -10.20 1.11
CA GLN A 10 4.07 -11.58 1.05
C GLN A 10 3.12 -12.56 1.74
N ILE A 11 2.63 -12.24 2.94
CA ILE A 11 1.67 -13.08 3.66
C ILE A 11 0.36 -13.23 2.88
N ASN A 12 -0.14 -12.15 2.26
CA ASN A 12 -1.35 -12.23 1.43
C ASN A 12 -1.17 -13.15 0.21
N GLN A 13 0.00 -13.11 -0.45
CA GLN A 13 0.32 -14.03 -1.55
C GLN A 13 0.36 -15.48 -1.05
N GLN A 14 1.06 -15.73 0.06
CA GLN A 14 1.12 -17.08 0.63
C GLN A 14 -0.26 -17.62 1.04
N ILE A 15 -1.14 -16.76 1.58
CA ILE A 15 -2.52 -17.14 1.89
C ILE A 15 -3.27 -17.54 0.61
N ALA A 16 -3.14 -16.77 -0.47
CA ALA A 16 -3.78 -17.09 -1.74
C ALA A 16 -3.30 -18.44 -2.29
N ASP A 17 -1.99 -18.65 -2.34
CA ASP A 17 -1.38 -19.89 -2.82
C ASP A 17 -1.79 -21.10 -1.95
N ASN A 18 -1.73 -20.95 -0.62
CA ASN A 18 -2.13 -22.01 0.31
C ASN A 18 -3.63 -22.31 0.25
N THR A 19 -4.46 -21.31 -0.03
CA THR A 19 -5.91 -21.51 -0.23
C THR A 19 -6.16 -22.33 -1.49
N GLN A 20 -5.52 -21.98 -2.61
CA GLN A 20 -5.64 -22.74 -3.85
C GLN A 20 -5.13 -24.17 -3.68
N LYS A 21 -3.97 -24.35 -3.04
CA LYS A 21 -3.41 -25.67 -2.76
C LYS A 21 -4.36 -26.50 -1.89
N LEU A 22 -4.92 -25.92 -0.83
CA LEU A 22 -5.86 -26.59 0.05
C LEU A 22 -7.09 -27.10 -0.69
N GLU A 23 -7.67 -26.29 -1.59
CA GLU A 23 -8.84 -26.70 -2.38
C GLU A 23 -8.50 -27.83 -3.35
N GLN A 24 -7.34 -27.78 -4.00
CA GLN A 24 -6.86 -28.88 -4.84
C GLN A 24 -6.66 -30.17 -4.02
N THR A 25 -5.95 -30.10 -2.89
CA THR A 25 -5.69 -31.27 -2.04
C THR A 25 -6.98 -31.89 -1.50
N LYS A 26 -7.99 -31.07 -1.16
CA LYS A 26 -9.32 -31.57 -0.77
C LYS A 26 -10.04 -32.29 -1.91
N ALA A 27 -9.96 -31.76 -3.14
CA ALA A 27 -10.55 -32.40 -4.31
C ALA A 27 -9.89 -33.75 -4.62
N ASP A 28 -8.56 -33.81 -4.53
CA ASP A 28 -7.77 -35.03 -4.71
C ASP A 28 -8.13 -36.06 -3.63
N LEU A 29 -8.23 -35.63 -2.37
CA LEU A 29 -8.65 -36.47 -1.25
C LEU A 29 -10.07 -37.01 -1.41
N ALA A 30 -11.01 -36.19 -1.87
CA ALA A 30 -12.38 -36.63 -2.14
C ALA A 30 -12.41 -37.71 -3.23
N THR A 31 -11.60 -37.54 -4.28
CA THR A 31 -11.46 -38.52 -5.36
C THR A 31 -10.82 -39.82 -4.87
N ALA A 32 -9.73 -39.73 -4.11
CA ALA A 32 -9.04 -40.88 -3.54
C ALA A 32 -9.97 -41.68 -2.60
N LYS A 33 -10.70 -41.00 -1.70
CA LYS A 33 -11.69 -41.62 -0.81
C LYS A 33 -12.82 -42.29 -1.57
N LYS A 34 -13.32 -41.68 -2.65
CA LYS A 34 -14.36 -42.28 -3.50
C LYS A 34 -13.87 -43.58 -4.16
N ASN A 35 -12.67 -43.56 -4.73
CA ASN A 35 -12.08 -44.74 -5.38
C ASN A 35 -11.84 -45.85 -4.35
N MET A 36 -11.28 -45.51 -3.19
CA MET A 36 -11.08 -46.45 -2.09
C MET A 36 -12.42 -47.05 -1.60
N GLY A 37 -13.47 -46.23 -1.48
CA GLY A 37 -14.80 -46.70 -1.12
C GLY A 37 -15.41 -47.67 -2.14
N GLN A 38 -15.19 -47.45 -3.43
CA GLN A 38 -15.61 -48.39 -4.48
C GLN A 38 -14.86 -49.72 -4.37
N ARG A 39 -13.55 -49.69 -4.13
CA ARG A 39 -12.72 -50.89 -3.97
C ARG A 39 -13.11 -51.67 -2.71
N ALA A 40 -13.29 -50.99 -1.58
CA ALA A 40 -13.77 -51.58 -0.34
C ALA A 40 -15.16 -52.22 -0.50
N ARG A 41 -16.06 -51.60 -1.27
CA ARG A 41 -17.38 -52.17 -1.58
C ARG A 41 -17.27 -53.46 -2.39
N VAL A 42 -16.40 -53.51 -3.40
CA VAL A 42 -16.14 -54.72 -4.18
C VAL A 42 -15.57 -55.81 -3.28
N MET A 43 -14.58 -55.49 -2.45
CA MET A 43 -14.03 -56.43 -1.47
C MET A 43 -15.11 -56.97 -0.52
N TYR A 44 -16.04 -56.12 -0.05
CA TYR A 44 -17.15 -56.55 0.80
C TYR A 44 -18.16 -57.45 0.06
N MET A 45 -18.49 -57.13 -1.19
CA MET A 45 -19.47 -57.88 -1.99
C MET A 45 -18.97 -59.27 -2.40
N PHE A 46 -17.69 -59.40 -2.74
CA PHE A 46 -17.11 -60.64 -3.25
C PHE A 46 -16.29 -61.40 -2.21
N GLY A 47 -15.91 -60.75 -1.10
CA GLY A 47 -15.22 -61.37 0.03
C GLY A 47 -13.88 -62.01 -0.34
N ASN A 48 -13.26 -62.63 0.67
CA ASN A 48 -12.05 -63.44 0.46
C ASN A 48 -12.37 -64.75 -0.31
N ASP A 49 -13.57 -65.27 -0.13
CA ASP A 49 -14.04 -66.51 -0.77
C ASP A 49 -14.23 -66.33 -2.29
N GLY A 50 -14.63 -65.15 -2.75
CA GLY A 50 -14.73 -64.85 -4.18
C GLY A 50 -13.36 -64.77 -4.86
N ILE A 51 -12.35 -64.22 -4.18
CA ILE A 51 -10.97 -64.18 -4.70
C ILE A 51 -10.39 -65.60 -4.73
N MET A 52 -10.53 -66.37 -3.66
CA MET A 52 -10.04 -67.75 -3.62
C MET A 52 -10.77 -68.65 -4.63
N SER A 53 -12.09 -68.50 -4.77
CA SER A 53 -12.86 -69.19 -5.81
C SER A 53 -12.41 -68.76 -7.20
N ALA A 54 -12.18 -67.47 -7.46
CA ALA A 54 -11.66 -67.00 -8.74
C ALA A 54 -10.24 -67.52 -9.03
N LEU A 55 -9.40 -67.73 -8.01
CA LEU A 55 -8.08 -68.33 -8.18
C LEU A 55 -8.16 -69.84 -8.46
N PHE A 56 -9.07 -70.57 -7.80
CA PHE A 56 -9.17 -72.03 -7.93
C PHE A 56 -10.08 -72.52 -9.08
N THR A 57 -10.92 -71.66 -9.65
CA THR A 57 -11.77 -71.98 -10.82
C THR A 57 -11.04 -71.78 -12.16
N SER A 58 -9.74 -71.43 -12.15
CA SER A 58 -8.95 -71.28 -13.38
C SER A 58 -8.70 -72.62 -14.09
N ASN A 59 -8.69 -72.62 -15.42
CA ASN A 59 -8.61 -73.84 -16.24
C ASN A 59 -7.17 -74.36 -16.45
N SER A 60 -6.14 -73.58 -16.09
CA SER A 60 -4.73 -73.95 -16.24
C SER A 60 -3.82 -73.26 -15.23
N LEU A 61 -2.65 -73.86 -14.95
CA LEU A 61 -1.65 -73.29 -14.02
C LEU A 61 -1.11 -71.93 -14.48
N THR A 62 -1.01 -71.70 -15.80
CA THR A 62 -0.59 -70.41 -16.36
C THR A 62 -1.62 -69.32 -16.05
N GLU A 63 -2.91 -69.63 -16.22
CA GLU A 63 -3.99 -68.72 -15.88
C GLU A 63 -4.05 -68.43 -14.37
N THR A 64 -3.83 -69.44 -13.53
CA THR A 64 -3.73 -69.27 -12.07
C THR A 64 -2.60 -68.31 -11.71
N LEU A 65 -1.41 -68.48 -12.30
CA LEU A 65 -0.24 -67.65 -12.01
C LEU A 65 -0.47 -66.18 -12.39
N SER A 66 -1.04 -65.92 -13.57
CA SER A 66 -1.39 -64.56 -14.00
C SER A 66 -2.46 -63.90 -13.11
N ARG A 67 -3.43 -64.68 -12.61
CA ARG A 67 -4.43 -64.17 -11.64
C ARG A 67 -3.78 -63.85 -10.28
N ILE A 68 -2.83 -64.67 -9.80
CA ILE A 68 -2.06 -64.39 -8.57
C ILE A 68 -1.27 -63.08 -8.71
N GLU A 69 -0.61 -62.85 -9.84
CA GLU A 69 0.11 -61.61 -10.12
C GLU A 69 -0.83 -60.40 -10.19
N SER A 70 -2.01 -60.57 -10.77
CA SER A 70 -3.06 -59.55 -10.80
C SER A 70 -3.53 -59.18 -9.39
N VAL A 71 -3.81 -60.18 -8.55
CA VAL A 71 -4.20 -59.97 -7.14
C VAL A 71 -3.11 -59.24 -6.36
N ARG A 72 -1.83 -59.61 -6.54
CA ARG A 72 -0.71 -58.89 -5.92
C ARG A 72 -0.65 -57.44 -6.37
N THR A 73 -0.81 -57.18 -7.66
CA THR A 73 -0.81 -55.82 -8.22
C THR A 73 -1.96 -54.98 -7.66
N ILE A 74 -3.15 -55.56 -7.54
CA ILE A 74 -4.32 -54.92 -6.94
C ILE A 74 -4.03 -54.57 -5.47
N ASN A 75 -3.53 -55.52 -4.67
CA ASN A 75 -3.21 -55.30 -3.26
C ASN A 75 -2.16 -54.20 -3.07
N SER A 76 -1.09 -54.20 -3.88
CA SER A 76 -0.09 -53.12 -3.84
C SER A 76 -0.68 -51.76 -4.20
N ALA A 77 -1.57 -51.71 -5.19
CA ALA A 77 -2.27 -50.47 -5.56
C ALA A 77 -3.27 -50.02 -4.48
N ASP A 78 -3.93 -50.94 -3.77
CA ASP A 78 -4.80 -50.64 -2.63
C ASP A 78 -4.00 -50.04 -1.48
N GLN A 79 -2.90 -50.68 -1.11
CA GLN A 79 -2.00 -50.19 -0.06
C GLN A 79 -1.50 -48.78 -0.36
N LYS A 80 -1.09 -48.52 -1.61
CA LYS A 80 -0.70 -47.19 -2.06
C LYS A 80 -1.86 -46.19 -1.97
N THR A 81 -3.08 -46.58 -2.33
CA THR A 81 -4.25 -45.69 -2.24
C THR A 81 -4.56 -45.30 -0.78
N VAL A 82 -4.40 -46.23 0.16
CA VAL A 82 -4.55 -45.94 1.60
C VAL A 82 -3.48 -44.94 2.06
N GLU A 83 -2.22 -45.19 1.71
CA GLU A 83 -1.11 -44.29 2.01
C GLU A 83 -1.33 -42.89 1.41
N ASP A 84 -1.79 -42.80 0.15
CA ASP A 84 -2.12 -41.54 -0.51
C ASP A 84 -3.24 -40.79 0.24
N VAL A 85 -4.28 -41.50 0.71
CA VAL A 85 -5.37 -40.89 1.51
C VAL A 85 -4.86 -40.35 2.84
N GLU A 86 -4.04 -41.11 3.57
CA GLU A 86 -3.45 -40.69 4.85
C GLU A 86 -2.54 -39.46 4.68
N ASN A 87 -1.70 -39.48 3.64
CA ASN A 87 -0.82 -38.37 3.29
C ASN A 87 -1.61 -37.12 2.90
N LEU A 88 -2.66 -37.26 2.09
CA LEU A 88 -3.53 -36.14 1.70
C LEU A 88 -4.29 -35.57 2.92
N GLN A 89 -4.75 -36.41 3.84
CA GLN A 89 -5.39 -35.96 5.08
C GLN A 89 -4.43 -35.13 5.93
N THR A 90 -3.23 -35.64 6.13
CA THR A 90 -2.17 -34.94 6.87
C THR A 90 -1.83 -33.59 6.22
N GLN A 91 -1.71 -33.54 4.89
CA GLN A 91 -1.45 -32.30 4.16
C GLN A 91 -2.60 -31.29 4.30
N VAL A 92 -3.86 -31.73 4.28
CA VAL A 92 -5.02 -30.86 4.51
C VAL A 92 -4.96 -30.26 5.90
N GLU A 93 -4.74 -31.06 6.94
CA GLU A 93 -4.67 -30.59 8.32
C GLU A 93 -3.52 -29.59 8.52
N GLN A 94 -2.31 -29.91 8.05
CA GLN A 94 -1.15 -29.02 8.14
C GLN A 94 -1.38 -27.70 7.38
N THR A 95 -1.96 -27.76 6.18
CA THR A 95 -2.24 -26.56 5.38
C THR A 95 -3.31 -25.70 6.05
N GLN A 96 -4.34 -26.30 6.64
CA GLN A 96 -5.36 -25.57 7.41
C GLN A 96 -4.76 -24.87 8.64
N GLN A 97 -3.92 -25.56 9.41
CA GLN A 97 -3.25 -24.97 10.57
C GLN A 97 -2.32 -23.82 10.17
N ASN A 98 -1.55 -24.00 9.10
CA ASN A 98 -0.68 -22.93 8.58
C ASN A 98 -1.51 -21.70 8.17
N LEU A 99 -2.61 -21.90 7.44
CA LEU A 99 -3.49 -20.82 6.99
C LEU A 99 -4.14 -20.07 8.17
N GLN A 100 -4.55 -20.78 9.23
CA GLN A 100 -5.02 -20.14 10.46
C GLN A 100 -3.93 -19.28 11.13
N ASN A 101 -2.70 -19.79 11.22
CA ASN A 101 -1.58 -19.05 11.80
C ASN A 101 -1.23 -17.81 10.97
N GLN A 102 -1.18 -17.93 9.64
CA GLN A 102 -0.94 -16.81 8.72
C GLN A 102 -2.02 -15.72 8.82
N GLN A 103 -3.29 -16.12 8.94
CA GLN A 103 -4.40 -15.17 9.15
C GLN A 103 -4.26 -14.41 10.48
N LYS A 104 -3.87 -15.11 11.55
CA LYS A 104 -3.62 -14.50 12.87
C LYS A 104 -2.46 -13.52 12.81
N GLU A 105 -1.35 -13.89 12.17
CA GLU A 105 -0.19 -13.03 11.98
C GLU A 105 -0.54 -11.78 11.16
N LEU A 106 -1.26 -11.95 10.05
CA LEU A 106 -1.73 -10.84 9.21
C LEU A 106 -2.58 -9.84 10.00
N LYS A 107 -3.48 -10.33 10.85
CA LYS A 107 -4.31 -9.49 11.72
C LYS A 107 -3.43 -8.68 12.69
N GLN A 108 -2.48 -9.33 13.35
CA GLN A 108 -1.56 -8.66 14.29
C GLN A 108 -0.70 -7.60 13.58
N GLN A 109 -0.17 -7.90 12.39
CA GLN A 109 0.62 -6.93 11.62
C GLN A 109 -0.22 -5.72 11.20
N LYS A 110 -1.48 -5.90 10.79
CA LYS A 110 -2.39 -4.80 10.47
C LYS A 110 -2.69 -3.92 11.68
N GLU A 111 -2.95 -4.52 12.84
CA GLU A 111 -3.14 -3.78 14.09
C GLU A 111 -1.88 -2.99 14.47
N GLN A 112 -0.70 -3.57 14.28
CA GLN A 112 0.57 -2.89 14.54
C GLN A 112 0.80 -1.70 13.60
N VAL A 113 0.47 -1.81 12.31
CA VAL A 113 0.53 -0.69 11.35
C VAL A 113 -0.39 0.44 11.81
N GLN A 114 -1.64 0.13 12.20
CA GLN A 114 -2.58 1.14 12.67
C GLN A 114 -2.10 1.83 13.95
N ALA A 115 -1.55 1.09 14.91
CA ALA A 115 -0.98 1.66 16.12
C ALA A 115 0.24 2.57 15.84
N GLN A 116 1.11 2.15 14.91
CA GLN A 116 2.23 2.98 14.44
C GLN A 116 1.73 4.27 13.76
N GLN A 117 0.67 4.19 12.97
CA GLN A 117 0.11 5.36 12.30
C GLN A 117 -0.54 6.33 13.30
N ALA A 118 -1.27 5.82 14.29
CA ALA A 118 -1.85 6.64 15.36
C ALA A 118 -0.78 7.34 16.21
N THR A 119 0.30 6.64 16.56
CA THR A 119 1.42 7.24 17.31
C THR A 119 2.18 8.27 16.48
N TYR A 120 2.36 8.03 15.18
CA TYR A 120 2.96 9.00 14.27
C TYR A 120 2.12 10.27 14.16
N ASN A 121 0.80 10.14 13.99
CA ASN A 121 -0.12 11.28 13.94
C ASN A 121 -0.09 12.10 15.24
N LYS A 122 -0.08 11.46 16.41
CA LYS A 122 0.05 12.15 17.70
C LYS A 122 1.35 12.94 17.81
N LYS A 123 2.49 12.34 17.41
CA LYS A 123 3.77 13.05 17.40
C LYS A 123 3.74 14.25 16.45
N LEU A 124 3.10 14.11 15.30
CA LEU A 124 2.92 15.20 14.32
C LEU A 124 2.10 16.35 14.92
N GLU A 125 1.01 16.05 15.62
CA GLU A 125 0.20 17.06 16.32
C GLU A 125 0.99 17.74 17.47
N GLU A 126 1.75 16.98 18.25
CA GLU A 126 2.61 17.51 19.31
C GLU A 126 3.72 18.41 18.75
N GLU A 127 4.36 18.00 17.66
CA GLU A 127 5.40 18.77 16.97
C GLU A 127 4.83 20.05 16.36
N GLN A 128 3.63 19.99 15.75
CA GLN A 128 2.92 21.18 15.28
C GLN A 128 2.59 22.15 16.43
N LYS A 129 2.14 21.65 17.59
CA LYS A 129 1.89 22.48 18.77
C LYS A 129 3.17 23.12 19.31
N GLN A 130 4.27 22.38 19.35
CA GLN A 130 5.57 22.92 19.78
C GLN A 130 6.07 23.99 18.80
N LEU A 131 5.93 23.79 17.49
CA LEU A 131 6.27 24.80 16.48
C LEU A 131 5.40 26.06 16.64
N GLN A 132 4.11 25.92 16.91
CA GLN A 132 3.22 27.06 17.20
C GLN A 132 3.63 27.80 18.48
N GLN A 133 3.98 27.07 19.55
CA GLN A 133 4.47 27.68 20.80
C GLN A 133 5.80 28.38 20.61
N TYR A 134 6.73 27.79 19.85
CA TYR A 134 8.02 28.39 19.52
C TYR A 134 7.84 29.66 18.67
N ALA A 135 6.93 29.63 17.68
CA ALA A 135 6.55 30.80 16.90
C ALA A 135 5.92 31.91 17.76
N ALA A 136 5.11 31.56 18.76
CA ALA A 136 4.56 32.52 19.72
C ALA A 136 5.63 33.13 20.65
N GLN A 137 6.64 32.34 21.05
CA GLN A 137 7.76 32.81 21.86
C GLN A 137 8.74 33.69 21.07
N THR A 138 9.03 33.38 19.80
CA THR A 138 9.84 34.26 18.92
C THR A 138 9.12 35.55 18.58
N SER A 139 7.78 35.51 18.45
CA SER A 139 6.97 36.73 18.33
C SER A 139 7.03 37.60 19.59
N SER A 140 7.21 36.99 20.78
CA SER A 140 7.32 37.69 22.06
C SER A 140 8.71 38.33 22.29
N SER A 141 9.79 37.76 21.74
CA SER A 141 11.14 38.33 21.82
C SER A 141 11.43 39.38 20.74
N THR A 142 10.55 39.57 19.76
CA THR A 142 10.64 40.64 18.74
C THR A 142 9.79 41.88 19.09
N ALA A 143 9.10 41.87 20.23
CA ALA A 143 8.21 42.94 20.69
C ALA A 143 8.93 44.18 21.28
N ALA A 144 10.24 44.33 21.08
CA ALA A 144 11.00 45.54 21.44
C ALA A 144 11.24 46.49 20.24
N SER A 145 10.58 46.30 19.09
CA SER A 145 10.65 47.25 17.98
C SER A 145 9.29 47.50 17.32
N THR A 146 8.73 48.65 17.68
CA THR A 146 7.63 49.44 17.11
C THR A 146 7.26 49.16 15.64
N THR A 147 6.00 48.77 15.37
CA THR A 147 4.97 49.57 14.64
C THR A 147 3.81 48.69 14.12
N ASN A 148 2.60 49.02 14.61
CA ASN A 148 1.26 48.87 14.04
C ASN A 148 1.06 48.04 12.74
N GLY A 149 0.30 46.95 12.84
CA GLY A 149 -0.34 46.31 11.68
C GLY A 149 -0.71 44.83 11.86
N SER A 150 -1.69 44.55 12.71
CA SER A 150 -2.54 43.34 12.81
C SER A 150 -1.91 41.94 12.73
N THR A 151 -2.05 41.26 13.87
CA THR A 151 -1.92 39.82 14.12
C THR A 151 -2.72 38.96 13.13
N ALA A 152 -2.08 37.98 12.51
CA ALA A 152 -2.69 37.08 11.55
C ALA A 152 -2.67 35.62 12.04
N ASP A 153 -3.88 35.08 12.16
CA ASP A 153 -4.30 33.73 12.56
C ASP A 153 -3.69 32.66 11.60
N PRO A 154 -3.45 31.40 12.00
CA PRO A 154 -3.06 30.32 11.08
C PRO A 154 -3.92 30.21 9.80
N GLY A 155 -5.17 30.66 9.80
CA GLY A 155 -6.04 30.77 8.62
C GLY A 155 -5.57 31.79 7.57
N ASP A 156 -4.88 32.85 7.99
CA ASP A 156 -4.36 33.92 7.12
C ASP A 156 -3.10 33.49 6.36
N GLN A 157 -2.32 32.55 6.91
CA GLN A 157 -1.12 32.05 6.23
C GLN A 157 -1.49 31.23 4.99
N LEU A 158 -2.54 30.42 5.07
CA LEU A 158 -3.03 29.65 3.93
C LEU A 158 -3.62 30.57 2.85
N ASP A 159 -4.39 31.59 3.25
CA ASP A 159 -4.93 32.61 2.33
C ASP A 159 -3.81 33.37 1.62
N PHE A 160 -2.79 33.80 2.36
CA PHE A 160 -1.60 34.45 1.81
C PHE A 160 -0.87 33.55 0.79
N ILE A 161 -0.60 32.29 1.14
CA ILE A 161 0.09 31.34 0.25
C ILE A 161 -0.75 31.13 -1.01
N CYS A 162 -2.05 30.91 -0.88
CA CYS A 162 -2.96 30.75 -2.01
C CYS A 162 -3.00 32.00 -2.89
N ALA A 163 -3.00 33.19 -2.29
CA ALA A 163 -3.01 34.45 -3.01
C ALA A 163 -1.72 34.69 -3.80
N VAL A 164 -0.56 34.34 -3.25
CA VAL A 164 0.72 34.44 -3.97
C VAL A 164 0.79 33.38 -5.08
N VAL A 165 0.40 32.14 -4.81
CA VAL A 165 0.36 31.08 -5.83
C VAL A 165 -0.57 31.46 -6.97
N ALA A 166 -1.77 31.98 -6.69
CA ALA A 166 -2.72 32.44 -7.70
C ALA A 166 -2.18 33.60 -8.54
N ALA A 167 -1.32 34.44 -7.97
CA ALA A 167 -0.70 35.54 -8.70
C ALA A 167 0.43 35.08 -9.63
N GLU A 168 1.12 33.99 -9.28
CA GLU A 168 2.21 33.41 -10.08
C GLU A 168 1.71 32.43 -11.14
N CYS A 169 0.64 31.68 -10.84
CA CYS A 169 -0.06 30.85 -11.82
C CYS A 169 -1.49 30.52 -11.33
N ASN A 170 -2.48 30.98 -12.09
CA ASN A 170 -3.88 30.58 -11.90
C ASN A 170 -4.48 29.90 -13.14
N ALA A 171 -3.66 29.43 -14.09
CA ALA A 171 -4.17 28.85 -15.34
C ALA A 171 -4.87 27.48 -15.13
N SER A 172 -4.40 26.68 -14.18
CA SER A 172 -4.94 25.34 -13.89
C SER A 172 -4.49 24.83 -12.52
N TYR A 173 -5.08 23.71 -12.08
CA TYR A 173 -4.62 22.98 -10.89
C TYR A 173 -3.15 22.58 -11.00
N ASP A 174 -2.73 22.00 -12.13
CA ASP A 174 -1.33 21.55 -12.31
C ASP A 174 -0.35 22.72 -12.33
N GLY A 175 -0.76 23.86 -12.89
CA GLY A 175 0.03 25.10 -12.88
C GLY A 175 0.21 25.66 -11.47
N ALA A 176 -0.89 25.73 -10.69
CA ALA A 176 -0.83 26.13 -9.30
C ALA A 176 0.01 25.15 -8.46
N LEU A 177 -0.15 23.83 -8.68
CA LEU A 177 0.61 22.78 -8.03
C LEU A 177 2.11 22.90 -8.34
N ALA A 178 2.48 23.31 -9.55
CA ALA A 178 3.87 23.52 -9.93
C ALA A 178 4.50 24.70 -9.17
N VAL A 179 3.81 25.84 -9.06
CA VAL A 179 4.30 26.97 -8.28
C VAL A 179 4.50 26.60 -6.82
N ILE A 180 3.52 25.97 -6.17
CA ILE A 180 3.68 25.57 -4.76
C ILE A 180 4.69 24.44 -4.59
N SER A 181 4.87 23.55 -5.59
CA SER A 181 5.94 22.54 -5.57
C SER A 181 7.32 23.21 -5.57
N CYS A 182 7.52 24.25 -6.39
CA CYS A 182 8.75 25.05 -6.39
C CYS A 182 9.02 25.69 -5.02
N VAL A 183 8.00 26.31 -4.41
CA VAL A 183 8.10 26.90 -3.06
C VAL A 183 8.55 25.85 -2.05
N MET A 184 7.91 24.68 -2.05
CA MET A 184 8.23 23.66 -1.07
C MET A 184 9.57 22.95 -1.34
N ASN A 185 9.98 22.80 -2.60
CA ASN A 185 11.32 22.32 -2.92
C ASN A 185 12.41 23.29 -2.41
N ARG A 186 12.13 24.59 -2.42
CA ARG A 186 12.99 25.62 -1.79
C ARG A 186 13.02 25.48 -0.28
N VAL A 187 11.87 25.27 0.36
CA VAL A 187 11.77 24.97 1.80
C VAL A 187 12.64 23.77 2.16
N ASP A 188 12.51 22.66 1.43
CA ASP A 188 13.27 21.43 1.66
C ASP A 188 14.79 21.67 1.50
N SER A 189 15.19 22.55 0.58
CA SER A 189 16.61 22.89 0.40
C SER A 189 17.18 23.83 1.45
N GLY A 190 16.34 24.67 2.10
CA GLY A 190 16.74 25.72 3.03
C GLY A 190 17.60 26.86 2.45
N LYS A 191 17.92 26.84 1.15
CA LYS A 191 18.86 27.80 0.52
C LYS A 191 18.24 29.16 0.17
N TRP A 192 16.92 29.28 0.25
CA TRP A 192 16.15 30.36 -0.38
C TRP A 192 15.31 31.17 0.63
N GLY A 193 15.93 31.54 1.76
CA GLY A 193 15.35 32.51 2.69
C GLY A 193 14.41 31.96 3.76
N GLY A 194 14.36 30.64 3.99
CA GLY A 194 13.65 30.05 5.13
C GLY A 194 13.42 28.54 5.04
N HIS A 195 12.87 27.97 6.11
CA HIS A 195 12.46 26.56 6.24
C HIS A 195 10.94 26.39 6.27
N ASP A 196 10.18 27.41 5.88
CA ASP A 196 8.73 27.38 5.76
C ASP A 196 8.29 28.17 4.52
N ALA A 197 7.11 27.84 4.01
CA ALA A 197 6.59 28.40 2.76
C ALA A 197 6.43 29.92 2.82
N VAL A 198 6.00 30.48 3.96
CA VAL A 198 5.77 31.92 4.11
C VAL A 198 7.10 32.67 4.07
N SER A 199 8.14 32.17 4.75
CA SER A 199 9.48 32.76 4.72
C SER A 199 10.09 32.73 3.31
N VAL A 200 9.96 31.61 2.59
CA VAL A 200 10.42 31.51 1.19
C VAL A 200 9.68 32.49 0.28
N LEU A 201 8.36 32.66 0.46
CA LEU A 201 7.55 33.60 -0.31
C LEU A 201 7.90 35.06 0.00
N LYS A 202 8.22 35.38 1.25
CA LYS A 202 8.56 36.73 1.71
C LYS A 202 10.02 37.12 1.49
N ALA A 203 10.89 36.16 1.17
CA ALA A 203 12.31 36.41 1.02
C ALA A 203 12.62 37.34 -0.18
N PRO A 204 13.63 38.23 -0.06
CA PRO A 204 13.95 39.20 -1.10
C PRO A 204 14.25 38.53 -2.45
N GLY A 205 13.63 39.05 -3.51
CA GLY A 205 13.82 38.59 -4.90
C GLY A 205 13.25 37.21 -5.24
N GLN A 206 12.48 36.57 -4.34
CA GLN A 206 12.03 35.19 -4.55
C GLN A 206 10.76 35.04 -5.38
N PHE A 207 9.79 35.93 -5.19
CA PHE A 207 8.49 35.95 -5.86
C PHE A 207 8.10 37.38 -6.21
N ALA A 208 8.10 37.71 -7.51
CA ALA A 208 7.72 39.03 -8.00
C ALA A 208 6.29 39.37 -7.58
N ALA A 209 5.40 38.36 -7.52
CA ALA A 209 4.03 38.58 -7.12
C ALA A 209 3.88 39.07 -5.68
N TYR A 210 4.81 38.77 -4.78
CA TYR A 210 4.81 39.32 -3.42
C TYR A 210 5.40 40.75 -3.38
N LEU A 211 6.53 40.96 -4.07
CA LEU A 211 7.26 42.23 -4.06
C LEU A 211 6.48 43.36 -4.75
N ASP A 212 5.82 43.06 -5.87
CA ASP A 212 5.11 44.04 -6.68
C ASP A 212 3.63 44.19 -6.26
N GLY A 213 3.18 43.39 -5.28
CA GLY A 213 1.84 43.42 -4.73
C GLY A 213 0.66 42.82 -5.53
N PRO A 214 0.80 42.14 -6.69
CA PRO A 214 -0.37 41.58 -7.39
C PRO A 214 -1.12 40.51 -6.60
N TYR A 215 -0.48 39.81 -5.65
CA TYR A 215 -1.15 38.85 -4.76
C TYR A 215 -2.31 39.46 -3.97
N LYS A 216 -2.27 40.76 -3.68
CA LYS A 216 -3.29 41.47 -2.88
C LYS A 216 -4.70 41.35 -3.48
N ARG A 217 -4.82 41.15 -4.79
CA ARG A 217 -6.12 40.97 -5.47
C ARG A 217 -6.80 39.64 -5.13
N TYR A 218 -6.01 38.65 -4.70
CA TYR A 218 -6.45 37.28 -4.41
C TYR A 218 -6.63 37.02 -2.90
N LEU A 219 -6.24 37.95 -2.03
CA LEU A 219 -6.46 37.84 -0.58
C LEU A 219 -7.95 37.79 -0.22
N GLY A 220 -8.26 37.18 0.92
CA GLY A 220 -9.62 36.99 1.41
C GLY A 220 -10.39 35.94 0.61
N GLY A 221 -9.70 34.91 0.12
CA GLY A 221 -10.30 33.79 -0.61
C GLY A 221 -10.67 34.08 -2.06
N LYS A 222 -10.16 35.16 -2.65
CA LYS A 222 -10.49 35.60 -4.03
C LYS A 222 -9.70 34.85 -5.12
N TYR A 223 -9.09 33.73 -4.77
CA TYR A 223 -8.43 32.82 -5.70
C TYR A 223 -9.35 31.65 -6.10
N PRO A 224 -9.13 31.03 -7.27
CA PRO A 224 -9.90 29.87 -7.67
C PRO A 224 -9.76 28.68 -6.71
N GLY A 225 -10.83 27.90 -6.52
CA GLY A 225 -10.85 26.78 -5.57
C GLY A 225 -9.78 25.70 -5.82
N TYR A 226 -9.40 25.48 -7.08
CA TYR A 226 -8.33 24.54 -7.42
C TYR A 226 -6.95 25.01 -6.95
N VAL A 227 -6.72 26.32 -6.78
CA VAL A 227 -5.47 26.84 -6.23
C VAL A 227 -5.35 26.44 -4.76
N LYS A 228 -6.43 26.63 -4.00
CA LYS A 228 -6.50 26.20 -2.59
C LYS A 228 -6.27 24.69 -2.47
N GLN A 229 -6.92 23.90 -3.33
CA GLN A 229 -6.74 22.44 -3.35
C GLN A 229 -5.28 22.06 -3.66
N ALA A 230 -4.65 22.68 -4.66
CA ALA A 230 -3.26 22.42 -5.01
C ALA A 230 -2.30 22.76 -3.86
N VAL A 231 -2.54 23.88 -3.16
CA VAL A 231 -1.76 24.28 -1.99
C VAL A 231 -1.91 23.28 -0.84
N ILE A 232 -3.14 22.86 -0.54
CA ILE A 232 -3.41 21.86 0.51
C ILE A 232 -2.76 20.52 0.14
N ASP A 233 -2.94 20.04 -1.08
CA ASP A 233 -2.35 18.77 -1.55
C ASP A 233 -0.81 18.80 -1.50
N CYS A 234 -0.21 19.94 -1.81
CA CYS A 234 1.22 20.12 -1.75
C CYS A 234 1.73 20.16 -0.31
N MET A 235 1.12 20.98 0.54
CA MET A 235 1.63 21.27 1.89
C MET A 235 1.25 20.21 2.92
N GLN A 236 0.04 19.66 2.85
CA GLN A 236 -0.45 18.67 3.82
C GLN A 236 -0.24 17.23 3.31
N ASN A 237 -0.49 16.98 2.02
CA ASN A 237 -0.41 15.64 1.43
C ASN A 237 0.94 15.35 0.77
N GLY A 238 1.88 16.32 0.75
CA GLY A 238 3.22 16.15 0.19
C GLY A 238 3.27 15.96 -1.33
N LYS A 239 2.19 16.28 -2.05
CA LYS A 239 2.14 16.12 -3.51
C LYS A 239 3.09 17.11 -4.18
N ARG A 240 3.92 16.62 -5.10
CA ARG A 240 4.82 17.42 -5.95
C ARG A 240 4.68 16.96 -7.39
N ASN A 241 4.75 17.88 -8.34
CA ASN A 241 4.73 17.55 -9.78
C ASN A 241 6.09 17.72 -10.47
N HIS A 242 7.05 18.41 -9.84
CA HIS A 242 8.43 18.51 -10.34
C HIS A 242 9.45 18.76 -9.19
N PRO A 243 10.75 18.52 -9.42
CA PRO A 243 11.81 18.74 -8.42
C PRO A 243 12.50 20.12 -8.49
N TYR A 244 12.19 20.93 -9.50
CA TYR A 244 12.83 22.23 -9.72
C TYR A 244 12.56 23.27 -8.62
N GLN A 245 13.51 24.19 -8.43
CA GLN A 245 13.49 25.25 -7.41
C GLN A 245 13.37 26.65 -8.02
N SER A 246 13.32 26.78 -9.33
CA SER A 246 13.12 28.05 -9.99
C SER A 246 12.18 27.91 -11.17
N PHE A 247 11.49 29.01 -11.48
CA PHE A 247 10.71 29.12 -12.70
C PHE A 247 10.85 30.51 -13.30
N ARG A 248 10.53 30.60 -14.58
CA ARG A 248 10.37 31.86 -15.30
C ARG A 248 9.05 31.86 -16.05
N SER A 249 8.45 33.03 -16.15
CA SER A 249 7.29 33.24 -17.00
C SER A 249 7.63 32.96 -18.47
N GLY A 250 6.72 32.29 -19.16
CA GLY A 250 6.88 31.87 -20.56
C GLY A 250 7.33 30.43 -20.72
N SER A 251 7.11 29.89 -21.92
CA SER A 251 7.53 28.55 -22.30
C SER A 251 8.92 28.57 -22.93
N SER A 252 9.82 27.70 -22.49
CA SER A 252 11.15 27.52 -23.07
C SER A 252 11.32 26.11 -23.65
N TYR A 253 12.00 26.00 -24.79
CA TYR A 253 12.31 24.71 -25.41
C TYR A 253 13.35 23.95 -24.58
N GLY A 254 13.15 22.64 -24.39
CA GLY A 254 14.07 21.78 -23.64
C GLY A 254 13.98 21.89 -22.11
N VAL A 255 12.95 22.57 -21.58
CA VAL A 255 12.71 22.76 -20.14
C VAL A 255 11.30 22.28 -19.81
N TRP A 256 11.04 21.84 -18.57
CA TRP A 256 9.69 21.43 -18.18
C TRP A 256 8.79 22.65 -18.05
N ASN A 257 7.65 22.65 -18.77
CA ASN A 257 6.72 23.78 -18.82
C ASN A 257 5.37 23.39 -18.22
N CYS A 258 4.80 24.25 -17.38
CA CYS A 258 3.49 24.05 -16.79
C CYS A 258 2.83 25.39 -16.43
N GLY A 259 1.53 25.55 -16.72
CA GLY A 259 0.78 26.73 -16.32
C GLY A 259 1.30 28.06 -16.88
N GLY A 260 1.96 28.04 -18.05
CA GLY A 260 2.58 29.23 -18.64
C GLY A 260 3.97 29.58 -18.08
N ASN A 261 4.53 28.74 -17.21
CA ASN A 261 5.87 28.91 -16.63
C ASN A 261 6.82 27.77 -17.07
N SER A 262 8.11 28.06 -17.14
CA SER A 262 9.20 27.11 -17.42
C SER A 262 10.02 26.90 -16.15
N TYR A 263 10.28 25.65 -15.75
CA TYR A 263 10.85 25.29 -14.45
C TYR A 263 12.23 24.63 -14.56
N ARG A 264 13.16 25.01 -13.68
CA ARG A 264 14.58 24.59 -13.69
C ARG A 264 15.24 24.63 -12.32
#